data_AF-A0A9D4AGG8-F1
#
_entry.id   AF-A0A9D4AGG8-F1
#
_cell.length_a   1.000
_cell.length_b   1.000
_cell.length_c   1.000
_cell.angle_alpha   90.00
_cell.angle_beta   90.00
_cell.angle_gamma   90.00
#
_symmetry.space_group_name_H-M   'P 1'
#
loop_
_entity.id
_entity.type
_entity.pdbx_description
1 polymer ?
#
loop_
_entity_poly.entity_id
_entity_poly.type
_entity_poly.pdbx_seq_one_letter_code
_entity_poly.pdbx_strand_id
1 'polypeptide(L)'
;MDVSQKTILITSGASFISTHTMVQLLNEGFKVSIIDNLDNSIIKAIDRVKELVGPELSKKLQFNLGDLRNRDDLDKLFSKTKNEKDDSVNVSYYHIVNPSTNITIGVEVTHSFFTNVNTITVGTQHVLDPLTTIKAPVSNAGKASALIQHEWRSKSFFTNFGEVDTKSIDKSPKVGLALALKP
;
A
#
# COMPACT_ATOMS: atom_id res chain seq x y z
N MET A 1 -15.70 1.16 -8.46
CA MET A 1 -14.35 1.63 -8.84
C MET A 1 -13.98 0.87 -10.10
N ASP A 2 -13.75 1.56 -11.21
CA ASP A 2 -13.34 0.91 -12.46
C ASP A 2 -11.90 0.39 -12.32
N VAL A 3 -11.73 -0.93 -12.43
CA VAL A 3 -10.44 -1.63 -12.28
C VAL A 3 -9.52 -1.32 -13.46
N SER A 4 -10.08 -0.90 -14.61
CA SER A 4 -9.34 -0.64 -15.86
C SER A 4 -8.32 0.49 -15.76
N GLN A 5 -8.47 1.39 -14.77
CA GLN A 5 -7.58 2.53 -14.58
C GLN A 5 -6.35 2.17 -13.74
N LYS A 6 -6.41 1.17 -12.85
CA LYS A 6 -5.33 0.91 -11.90
C LYS A 6 -4.16 0.14 -12.53
N THR A 7 -2.96 0.70 -12.38
CA THR A 7 -1.71 0.04 -12.76
C THR A 7 -1.07 -0.64 -11.55
N ILE A 8 -0.72 -1.93 -11.67
CA ILE A 8 0.02 -2.68 -10.65
C ILE A 8 1.48 -2.81 -11.10
N LEU A 9 2.41 -2.36 -10.26
CA LEU A 9 3.85 -2.58 -10.45
C LEU A 9 4.27 -3.90 -9.82
N ILE A 10 4.90 -4.78 -10.60
CA ILE A 10 5.50 -6.02 -10.11
C ILE A 10 7.02 -5.93 -10.25
N THR A 11 7.70 -6.14 -9.13
CA THR A 11 9.15 -6.26 -9.03
C THR A 11 9.59 -7.68 -9.35
N SER A 12 10.74 -7.83 -10.01
CA SER A 12 11.23 -9.15 -10.46
C SER A 12 10.21 -9.86 -11.36
N GLY A 13 9.71 -9.14 -12.37
CA GLY A 13 8.59 -9.54 -13.22
C GLY A 13 8.79 -10.80 -14.05
N ALA A 14 10.04 -11.17 -14.37
CA ALA A 14 10.36 -12.38 -15.13
C ALA A 14 10.61 -13.61 -14.23
N SER A 15 10.38 -13.47 -12.92
CA SER A 15 10.46 -14.60 -11.99
C SER A 15 9.26 -15.55 -12.12
N PHE A 16 9.45 -16.80 -11.70
CA PHE A 16 8.41 -17.84 -11.74
C PHE A 16 7.11 -17.38 -11.05
N ILE A 17 7.20 -16.84 -9.84
CA ILE A 17 6.01 -16.39 -9.07
C ILE A 17 5.35 -15.20 -9.78
N SER A 18 6.14 -14.19 -10.17
CA SER A 18 5.61 -12.98 -10.80
C SER A 18 4.89 -13.26 -12.12
N THR A 19 5.37 -14.21 -12.92
CA THR A 19 4.73 -14.58 -14.19
C THR A 19 3.33 -15.18 -13.98
N HIS A 20 3.12 -15.99 -12.94
CA HIS A 20 1.80 -16.50 -12.58
C HIS A 20 0.87 -15.38 -12.09
N THR A 21 1.38 -14.48 -11.26
CA THR A 21 0.61 -13.32 -10.78
C THR A 21 0.22 -12.38 -11.93
N MET A 22 1.10 -12.15 -12.91
CA MET A 22 0.80 -11.34 -14.09
C MET A 22 -0.39 -11.89 -14.87
N VAL A 23 -0.43 -13.21 -15.12
CA VAL A 23 -1.55 -13.84 -15.85
C VAL A 23 -2.87 -13.58 -15.14
N GLN A 24 -2.91 -13.74 -13.81
CA GLN A 24 -4.12 -13.49 -13.02
C GLN A 24 -4.55 -12.02 -13.09
N LEU A 25 -3.63 -11.08 -12.86
CA LEU A 25 -3.94 -9.66 -12.88
C LEU A 25 -4.40 -9.18 -14.25
N LEU A 26 -3.79 -9.67 -15.32
CA LEU A 26 -4.18 -9.32 -16.69
C LEU A 26 -5.57 -9.88 -17.04
N ASN A 27 -5.89 -11.10 -16.60
CA ASN A 27 -7.23 -11.70 -16.77
C ASN A 27 -8.31 -10.96 -15.99
N GLU A 28 -7.99 -10.44 -14.81
CA GLU A 28 -8.85 -9.54 -14.02
C GLU A 28 -8.94 -8.11 -14.62
N GLY A 29 -8.25 -7.87 -15.73
CA GLY A 29 -8.35 -6.63 -16.51
C GLY A 29 -7.46 -5.50 -16.02
N PHE A 30 -6.61 -5.72 -15.01
CA PHE A 30 -5.64 -4.73 -14.53
C PHE A 30 -4.59 -4.42 -15.60
N LYS A 31 -4.01 -3.22 -15.50
CA LYS A 31 -2.78 -2.89 -16.20
C LYS A 31 -1.60 -3.31 -15.34
N VAL A 32 -0.63 -3.99 -15.93
CA VAL A 32 0.53 -4.51 -15.20
C VAL A 32 1.80 -3.89 -15.77
N SER A 33 2.55 -3.19 -14.92
CA SER A 33 3.90 -2.73 -15.22
C SER A 33 4.88 -3.63 -14.46
N ILE A 34 5.93 -4.08 -15.12
CA ILE A 34 6.94 -4.90 -14.47
C ILE A 34 8.33 -4.29 -14.63
N ILE A 35 9.17 -4.51 -13.63
CA ILE A 35 10.60 -4.19 -13.66
C ILE A 35 11.42 -5.44 -13.28
N ASP A 36 12.43 -5.76 -14.08
CA ASP A 36 13.33 -6.89 -13.85
C ASP A 36 14.70 -6.56 -14.48
N ASN A 37 15.78 -6.97 -13.82
CA ASN A 37 17.14 -6.77 -14.31
C ASN A 37 17.69 -7.98 -15.11
N LEU A 38 16.93 -9.10 -15.14
CA LEU A 38 17.26 -10.33 -15.85
C LEU A 38 18.52 -11.08 -15.35
N ASP A 39 19.05 -10.75 -14.18
CA ASP A 39 20.26 -11.40 -13.63
C ASP A 39 20.03 -12.90 -13.37
N ASN A 40 18.84 -13.27 -12.90
CA ASN A 40 18.43 -14.64 -12.57
C ASN A 40 17.12 -15.06 -13.24
N SER A 41 16.71 -14.34 -14.28
CA SER A 41 15.43 -14.56 -14.94
C SER A 41 15.60 -14.51 -16.46
N ILE A 42 14.59 -14.97 -17.20
CA ILE A 42 14.68 -15.12 -18.65
C ILE A 42 13.53 -14.35 -19.29
N ILE A 43 13.86 -13.46 -20.24
CA ILE A 43 12.87 -12.64 -20.96
C ILE A 43 11.74 -13.48 -21.60
N LYS A 44 12.05 -14.71 -22.02
CA LYS A 44 11.08 -15.69 -22.56
C LYS A 44 9.89 -15.95 -21.62
N ALA A 45 10.08 -15.80 -20.31
CA ALA A 45 8.98 -15.94 -19.35
C ALA A 45 7.90 -14.86 -19.56
N ILE A 46 8.29 -13.64 -19.92
CA ILE A 46 7.37 -12.54 -20.23
C ILE A 46 6.65 -12.81 -21.55
N ASP A 47 7.37 -13.29 -22.56
CA ASP A 47 6.76 -13.66 -23.84
C ASP A 47 5.71 -14.77 -23.65
N ARG A 48 6.02 -15.76 -22.81
CA ARG A 48 5.07 -16.81 -22.44
C ARG A 48 3.83 -16.26 -21.76
N VAL A 49 3.96 -15.27 -20.87
CA VAL A 49 2.79 -14.61 -20.28
C VAL A 49 1.93 -13.93 -21.34
N LYS A 50 2.54 -13.20 -22.29
CA LYS A 50 1.80 -12.55 -23.39
C LYS A 50 1.04 -13.55 -24.25
N GLU A 51 1.64 -14.70 -24.54
CA GLU A 51 0.97 -15.81 -25.24
C GLU A 51 -0.22 -16.35 -24.44
N LEU A 52 -0.06 -16.57 -23.13
CA LEU A 52 -1.10 -17.15 -22.27
C LEU A 52 -2.32 -16.25 -22.09
N VAL A 53 -2.13 -14.93 -22.01
CA VAL A 53 -3.22 -13.96 -21.82
C VAL A 53 -3.84 -13.47 -23.14
N GLY A 54 -3.16 -13.73 -24.26
CA GLY A 54 -3.61 -13.34 -25.60
C GLY A 54 -3.30 -11.89 -26.01
N PRO A 55 -3.57 -11.54 -27.28
CA PRO A 55 -3.13 -10.28 -27.89
C PRO A 55 -3.78 -9.03 -27.30
N GLU A 56 -5.00 -9.12 -26.78
CA GLU A 56 -5.69 -7.97 -26.20
C GLU A 56 -5.19 -7.64 -24.79
N LEU A 57 -5.05 -8.66 -23.94
CA LEU A 57 -4.58 -8.46 -22.56
C LEU A 57 -3.07 -8.19 -22.51
N SER A 58 -2.28 -8.75 -23.44
CA SER A 58 -0.85 -8.48 -23.50
C SER A 58 -0.49 -7.01 -23.75
N LYS A 59 -1.37 -6.21 -24.38
CA LYS A 59 -1.20 -4.75 -24.53
C LYS A 59 -1.19 -4.01 -23.19
N LYS A 60 -1.81 -4.60 -22.15
CA LYS A 60 -1.86 -4.05 -20.79
C LYS A 60 -0.61 -4.38 -19.97
N LEU A 61 0.30 -5.18 -20.51
CA LEU A 61 1.56 -5.54 -19.88
C LEU A 61 2.70 -4.64 -20.38
N GLN A 62 3.34 -3.90 -19.48
CA GLN A 62 4.52 -3.10 -19.77
C GLN A 62 5.76 -3.69 -19.11
N PHE A 63 6.80 -3.97 -19.88
CA PHE A 63 8.08 -4.41 -19.37
C PHE A 63 9.08 -3.26 -19.34
N ASN A 64 9.77 -3.11 -18.21
CA ASN A 64 10.85 -2.16 -18.02
C ASN A 64 12.10 -2.93 -17.57
N LEU A 65 13.16 -2.88 -18.38
CA LEU A 65 14.44 -3.44 -18.00
C LEU A 65 15.12 -2.47 -17.03
N GLY A 66 15.51 -2.95 -15.85
CA GLY A 66 16.18 -2.11 -14.85
C GLY A 66 16.34 -2.79 -13.49
N ASP A 67 17.23 -2.24 -12.67
CA ASP A 67 17.46 -2.72 -11.30
C ASP A 67 16.72 -1.82 -10.30
N LEU A 68 15.97 -2.43 -9.38
CA LEU A 68 15.27 -1.73 -8.30
C LEU A 68 16.21 -1.04 -7.32
N ARG A 69 17.48 -1.46 -7.28
CA ARG A 69 18.52 -0.83 -6.47
C ARG A 69 19.15 0.37 -7.17
N ASN A 70 18.86 0.56 -8.46
CA ASN A 70 19.36 1.68 -9.25
C ASN A 70 18.33 2.80 -9.29
N ARG A 71 18.71 3.95 -8.70
CA ARG A 71 17.86 5.14 -8.65
C ARG A 71 17.48 5.65 -10.04
N ASP A 72 18.40 5.62 -11.00
CA ASP A 72 18.14 6.14 -12.35
C ASP A 72 17.11 5.30 -13.09
N ASP A 73 17.08 3.98 -12.84
CA ASP A 73 16.12 3.06 -13.45
C ASP A 73 14.73 3.22 -12.84
N LEU A 74 14.66 3.46 -11.53
CA LEU A 74 13.42 3.84 -10.85
C LEU A 74 12.89 5.19 -11.35
N ASP A 75 13.75 6.21 -11.45
CA ASP A 75 13.37 7.53 -11.93
C ASP A 75 12.82 7.46 -13.36
N LYS A 76 13.42 6.64 -14.24
CA LYS A 76 12.91 6.36 -15.59
C LYS A 76 11.56 5.62 -15.57
N LEU A 77 11.38 4.65 -14.69
CA LEU A 77 10.14 3.88 -14.55
C LEU A 77 8.98 4.78 -14.11
N PHE A 78 9.17 5.56 -13.05
CA PHE A 78 8.13 6.42 -12.48
C PHE A 78 7.86 7.65 -13.35
N SER A 79 8.88 8.21 -14.00
CA SER A 79 8.68 9.32 -14.95
C SER A 79 7.81 8.93 -16.15
N LYS A 80 7.84 7.67 -16.57
CA LYS A 80 6.98 7.11 -17.63
C LYS A 80 5.53 6.88 -17.17
N THR A 81 5.29 6.84 -15.86
CA THR A 81 4.01 6.52 -15.22
C THR A 81 3.32 7.76 -14.62
N LYS A 82 3.80 8.97 -14.95
CA LYS A 82 3.43 10.30 -14.43
C LYS A 82 1.94 10.72 -14.49
N ASN A 83 1.01 9.83 -14.84
CA ASN A 83 -0.41 10.14 -14.96
C ASN A 83 -1.31 9.57 -13.85
N GLU A 84 -0.79 8.87 -12.85
CA GLU A 84 -1.61 8.47 -11.69
C GLU A 84 -0.95 8.83 -10.37
N LYS A 85 -1.77 9.34 -9.45
CA LYS A 85 -1.48 9.96 -8.15
C LYS A 85 -0.80 9.06 -7.10
N ASP A 86 -0.13 7.98 -7.50
CA ASP A 86 0.45 7.04 -6.54
C ASP A 86 1.92 6.78 -6.85
N ASP A 87 2.74 7.60 -6.21
CA ASP A 87 4.20 7.67 -6.34
C ASP A 87 4.87 7.11 -5.06
N SER A 88 4.14 6.34 -4.26
CA SER A 88 4.65 5.83 -3.00
C SER A 88 4.61 4.30 -2.92
N VAL A 89 5.67 3.72 -2.36
CA VAL A 89 5.71 2.32 -1.95
C VAL A 89 5.45 2.24 -0.45
N ASN A 90 4.46 1.43 -0.07
CA ASN A 90 4.10 1.17 1.31
C ASN A 90 4.49 -0.25 1.72
N VAL A 91 5.14 -0.39 2.87
CA VAL A 91 5.52 -1.65 3.50
C VAL A 91 4.99 -1.64 4.92
N SER A 92 4.14 -2.60 5.28
CA SER A 92 3.52 -2.69 6.60
C SER A 92 3.87 -4.02 7.28
N TYR A 93 4.14 -3.96 8.58
CA TYR A 93 4.41 -5.12 9.44
C TYR A 93 3.63 -4.98 10.75
N TYR A 94 2.89 -6.03 11.13
CA TYR A 94 2.15 -6.06 12.39
C TYR A 94 2.59 -7.25 13.25
N HIS A 95 2.64 -7.02 14.56
CA HIS A 95 3.00 -8.03 15.54
C HIS A 95 2.06 -7.95 16.75
N ILE A 96 1.50 -9.09 17.14
CA ILE A 96 0.64 -9.21 18.31
C ILE A 96 1.55 -9.49 19.51
N VAL A 97 1.68 -8.51 20.41
CA VAL A 97 2.60 -8.58 21.54
C VAL A 97 2.03 -9.41 22.69
N ASN A 98 0.71 -9.32 22.90
CA ASN A 98 0.07 -10.06 23.97
C ASN A 98 -1.30 -10.61 23.52
N PRO A 99 -1.44 -11.94 23.38
CA PRO A 99 -2.71 -12.58 23.01
C PRO A 99 -3.82 -12.36 24.05
N SER A 100 -3.49 -12.19 25.34
CA SER A 100 -4.49 -12.09 26.41
C SER A 100 -5.04 -10.68 26.61
N THR A 101 -4.34 -9.64 26.14
CA THR A 101 -4.79 -8.23 26.14
C THR A 101 -5.04 -7.67 24.73
N ASN A 102 -4.88 -8.52 23.71
CA ASN A 102 -5.05 -8.21 22.28
C ASN A 102 -4.31 -6.93 21.82
N ILE A 103 -3.16 -6.64 22.44
CA ILE A 103 -2.29 -5.52 22.06
C ILE A 103 -1.55 -5.89 20.77
N THR A 104 -1.76 -5.08 19.74
CA THR A 104 -1.07 -5.20 18.44
C THR A 104 -0.21 -3.98 18.21
N ILE A 105 1.03 -4.21 17.78
CA ILE A 105 1.93 -3.15 17.33
C ILE A 105 2.05 -3.25 15.82
N GLY A 106 1.96 -2.11 15.13
CA GLY A 106 2.14 -1.98 13.70
C GLY A 106 3.26 -1.01 13.37
N VAL A 107 4.05 -1.34 12.35
CA VAL A 107 5.00 -0.45 11.72
C VAL A 107 4.66 -0.38 10.25
N GLU A 108 4.64 0.83 9.71
CA GLU A 108 4.35 1.12 8.32
C GLU A 108 5.44 2.05 7.79
N VAL A 109 6.01 1.72 6.64
CA VAL A 109 7.06 2.49 5.97
C VAL A 109 6.55 2.84 4.58
N THR A 110 6.39 4.13 4.33
CA THR A 110 6.01 4.67 3.03
C THR A 110 7.19 5.44 2.43
N HIS A 111 7.73 4.99 1.31
CA HIS A 111 8.72 5.72 0.52
C HIS A 111 8.01 6.43 -0.64
N SER A 112 8.13 7.76 -0.73
CA SER A 112 7.65 8.52 -1.89
C SER A 112 8.82 8.77 -2.85
N PHE A 113 8.71 8.33 -4.11
CA PHE A 113 9.81 8.44 -5.08
C PHE A 113 9.99 9.87 -5.61
N PHE A 114 8.91 10.64 -5.76
CA PHE A 114 8.89 12.01 -6.26
C PHE A 114 9.55 13.00 -5.30
N THR A 115 9.24 12.88 -4.01
CA THR A 115 9.86 13.74 -2.98
C THR A 115 11.16 13.14 -2.43
N ASN A 116 11.42 11.86 -2.73
CA ASN A 116 12.50 11.07 -2.13
C ASN A 116 12.48 11.14 -0.59
N VAL A 117 11.28 11.06 -0.01
CA VAL A 117 11.05 11.13 1.44
C VAL A 117 10.52 9.79 1.95
N ASN A 118 11.10 9.32 3.05
CA ASN A 118 10.62 8.18 3.82
C ASN A 118 9.72 8.63 4.96
N THR A 119 8.46 8.22 4.92
CA THR A 119 7.53 8.35 6.05
C THR A 119 7.44 7.03 6.78
N ILE A 120 7.85 7.00 8.04
CA ILE A 120 7.73 5.82 8.90
C ILE A 120 6.66 6.14 9.93
N THR A 121 5.64 5.28 10.01
CA THR A 121 4.55 5.33 10.97
C THR A 121 4.64 4.11 11.89
N VAL A 122 4.66 4.35 13.19
CA VAL A 122 4.62 3.31 14.22
C VAL A 122 3.35 3.53 15.02
N GLY A 123 2.56 2.48 15.19
CA GLY A 123 1.31 2.57 15.93
C GLY A 123 1.05 1.38 16.80
N THR A 124 0.22 1.60 17.80
CA THR A 124 -0.32 0.54 18.64
C THR A 124 -1.83 0.51 18.51
N GLN A 125 -2.38 -0.70 18.56
CA GLN A 125 -3.80 -0.95 18.69
C GLN A 125 -4.01 -1.72 19.98
N HIS A 126 -4.92 -1.22 20.82
CA HIS A 126 -5.29 -1.84 22.07
C HIS A 126 -6.81 -2.02 22.12
N VAL A 127 -7.25 -3.23 22.41
CA VAL A 127 -8.65 -3.53 22.67
C VAL A 127 -8.88 -3.36 24.16
N LEU A 128 -9.60 -2.30 24.55
CA LEU A 128 -9.88 -2.01 25.97
C LEU A 128 -10.92 -2.97 26.55
N ASP A 129 -11.93 -3.29 25.76
CA ASP A 129 -13.04 -4.18 26.09
C ASP A 129 -13.59 -4.78 24.78
N PRO A 130 -14.50 -5.78 24.81
CA PRO A 130 -15.02 -6.43 23.59
C PRO A 130 -15.68 -5.48 22.58
N LEU A 131 -16.04 -4.27 22.99
CA LEU A 131 -16.72 -3.26 22.19
C LEU A 131 -15.82 -2.06 21.85
N THR A 132 -14.72 -1.83 22.57
CA THR A 132 -13.89 -0.62 22.45
C THR A 132 -12.47 -0.94 21.98
N THR A 133 -12.07 -0.35 20.86
CA THR A 133 -10.70 -0.39 20.33
C THR A 133 -10.09 1.00 20.28
N ILE A 134 -8.85 1.11 20.72
CA ILE A 134 -8.03 2.32 20.60
C ILE A 134 -6.89 2.06 19.63
N LYS A 135 -6.60 3.04 18.77
CA LYS A 135 -5.42 3.06 17.91
C LYS A 135 -4.68 4.37 18.10
N ALA A 136 -3.35 4.29 18.23
CA ALA A 136 -2.50 5.46 18.35
C ALA A 136 -1.26 5.31 17.45
N PRO A 137 -1.33 5.74 16.17
CA PRO A 137 -0.18 5.81 15.29
C PRO A 137 0.53 7.17 15.35
N VAL A 138 1.85 7.13 15.22
CA VAL A 138 2.75 8.29 15.18
C VAL A 138 3.70 8.12 14.01
N SER A 139 3.91 9.20 13.26
CA SER A 139 4.79 9.22 12.09
C SER A 139 6.03 10.10 12.31
N ASN A 140 7.14 9.75 11.68
CA ASN A 140 8.36 10.59 11.62
C ASN A 140 8.12 11.93 10.87
N ALA A 141 7.03 12.03 10.10
CA ALA A 141 6.56 13.25 9.48
C ALA A 141 6.06 14.27 10.51
N GLY A 142 5.88 13.88 11.78
CA GLY A 142 5.36 14.74 12.84
C GLY A 142 3.86 14.61 13.06
N LYS A 143 3.17 13.72 12.34
CA LYS A 143 1.75 13.47 12.59
C LYS A 143 1.59 12.43 13.69
N ALA A 144 0.86 12.77 14.74
CA ALA A 144 0.39 11.85 15.76
C ALA A 144 -1.14 11.82 15.72
N SER A 145 -1.75 10.65 15.73
CA SER A 145 -3.20 10.53 15.79
C SER A 145 -3.64 9.53 16.86
N ALA A 146 -4.89 9.69 17.29
CA ALA A 146 -5.56 8.82 18.22
C ALA A 146 -6.96 8.56 17.68
N LEU A 147 -7.36 7.28 17.69
CA LEU A 147 -8.67 6.83 17.25
C LEU A 147 -9.27 5.94 18.32
N ILE A 148 -10.52 6.22 18.67
CA ILE A 148 -11.31 5.40 19.59
C ILE A 148 -12.54 4.95 18.83
N GLN A 149 -12.69 3.65 18.66
CA GLN A 149 -13.84 3.02 18.04
C GLN A 149 -14.59 2.21 19.08
N HIS A 150 -15.88 2.51 19.26
CA HIS A 150 -16.75 1.84 20.22
C HIS A 150 -17.97 1.25 19.50
N GLU A 151 -18.24 -0.02 19.73
CA GLU A 151 -19.44 -0.71 19.26
C GLU A 151 -20.59 -0.45 20.23
N TRP A 152 -21.52 0.45 19.86
CA TRP A 152 -22.69 0.75 20.69
C TRP A 152 -23.75 -0.36 20.53
N ARG A 153 -24.03 -0.78 19.30
CA ARG A 153 -25.00 -1.85 18.98
C ARG A 153 -24.33 -2.90 18.12
N SER A 154 -24.90 -4.10 18.05
CA SER A 154 -24.34 -5.21 17.26
C SER A 154 -23.94 -4.74 15.85
N LYS A 155 -22.64 -4.73 15.58
CA LYS A 155 -22.01 -4.32 14.31
C LYS A 155 -22.25 -2.85 13.92
N SER A 156 -22.59 -1.98 14.87
CA SER A 156 -22.72 -0.53 14.68
C SER A 156 -21.69 0.20 15.53
N PHE A 157 -20.87 1.02 14.87
CA PHE A 157 -19.67 1.61 15.45
C PHE A 157 -19.75 3.12 15.51
N PHE A 158 -19.33 3.66 16.65
CA PHE A 158 -19.06 5.06 16.86
C PHE A 158 -17.55 5.26 16.90
N THR A 159 -17.01 6.19 16.11
CA THR A 159 -15.56 6.42 16.02
C THR A 159 -15.26 7.89 16.24
N ASN A 160 -14.42 8.19 17.22
CA ASN A 160 -13.80 9.50 17.37
C ASN A 160 -12.35 9.40 16.94
N PHE A 161 -11.86 10.41 16.22
CA PHE A 161 -10.45 10.52 15.90
C PHE A 161 -9.93 11.94 16.14
N GLY A 162 -8.66 12.02 16.51
CA GLY A 162 -7.89 13.25 16.57
C GLY A 162 -6.55 13.05 15.88
N GLU A 163 -6.09 14.04 15.12
CA GLU A 163 -4.77 14.11 14.49
C GLU A 163 -4.14 15.46 14.81
N VAL A 164 -2.87 15.43 15.22
CA VAL A 164 -2.06 16.60 15.54
C VAL A 164 -0.78 16.54 14.72
N ASP A 165 -0.39 17.67 14.15
CA ASP A 165 0.89 17.85 13.47
C ASP A 165 1.87 18.53 14.42
N THR A 166 2.77 17.75 15.03
CA THR A 166 3.72 18.21 16.03
C THR A 166 4.80 19.14 15.48
N LYS A 167 4.99 19.19 14.15
CA LYS A 167 5.94 20.09 13.49
C LYS A 167 5.32 21.45 13.17
N SER A 168 3.99 21.57 13.25
CA SER A 168 3.25 22.80 12.98
C SER A 168 2.38 23.14 14.19
N ILE A 169 3.01 23.62 15.28
CA ILE A 169 2.32 23.98 16.54
C ILE A 169 1.19 25.00 16.34
N ASP A 170 1.31 25.88 15.35
CA ASP A 170 0.27 26.88 15.02
C ASP A 170 -0.93 26.28 14.26
N LYS A 171 -0.85 25.02 13.82
CA LYS A 171 -1.88 24.36 13.04
C LYS A 171 -2.86 23.67 13.97
N SER A 172 -4.13 24.03 13.87
CA SER A 172 -5.16 23.46 14.72
C SER A 172 -5.24 21.93 14.58
N PRO A 173 -5.46 21.20 15.70
CA PRO A 173 -5.65 19.77 15.65
C PRO A 173 -6.88 19.43 14.81
N LYS A 174 -6.80 18.37 14.02
CA LYS A 174 -7.95 17.85 13.29
C LYS A 174 -8.67 16.87 14.19
N VAL A 175 -9.96 17.06 14.34
CA VAL A 175 -10.83 16.12 15.04
C VAL A 175 -11.93 15.71 14.09
N GLY A 176 -12.42 14.49 14.25
CA GLY A 176 -13.61 14.08 13.54
C GLY A 176 -14.31 12.91 14.18
N LEU A 177 -15.54 12.74 13.71
CA LEU A 177 -16.49 11.80 14.26
C LEU A 177 -17.14 11.04 13.10
N ALA A 178 -17.20 9.71 13.24
CA ALA A 178 -17.85 8.85 12.28
C ALA A 178 -18.81 7.88 12.98
N LEU A 179 -19.96 7.65 12.35
CA LEU A 179 -20.95 6.68 12.79
C LEU A 179 -21.20 5.69 11.65
N ALA A 180 -20.94 4.42 11.89
CA ALA A 180 -21.22 3.33 10.97
C ALA A 180 -22.39 2.51 11.52
N LEU A 181 -23.51 2.53 10.82
CA LEU A 181 -24.73 1.82 11.22
C LEU A 181 -24.89 0.57 10.37
N LYS A 182 -25.16 -0.56 11.03
CA LYS A 182 -25.67 -1.73 10.35
C LYS A 182 -27.21 -1.66 10.33
N PRO A 183 -27.86 -1.81 9.16
CA PRO A 183 -29.32 -1.84 9.07
C PRO A 183 -29.91 -3.04 9.82
#